data_AF-A0A6N7MDE3-F1
#
_entry.id   AF-A0A6N7MDE3-F1
#
_cell.length_a   1.000
_cell.length_b   1.000
_cell.length_c   1.000
_cell.angle_alpha   90.00
_cell.angle_beta   90.00
_cell.angle_gamma   90.00
#
_symmetry.space_group_name_H-M   'P 1'
#
loop_
_entity.id
_entity.type
_entity.pdbx_description
1 polymer ?
#
loop_
_entity_poly.entity_id
_entity_poly.type
_entity_poly.pdbx_seq_one_letter_code
_entity_poly.pdbx_strand_id
1 'polypeptide(L)'
;MDDLTERIAESVREKIEEILPKPDPQEKYLTRKETAELLRISLVTLGEWGKKEKGYLKPRKIGSRVRFLKSEIDELMKQGTHKKYCRS
;
A
#
# COMPACT_ATOMS: atom_id res chain seq x y z
N MET A 1 -28.21 22.70 31.50
CA MET A 1 -28.65 21.72 30.49
C MET A 1 -27.49 21.31 29.58
N ASP A 2 -26.31 21.89 29.80
CA ASP A 2 -25.15 21.84 28.91
C ASP A 2 -24.23 20.65 29.20
N ASP A 3 -24.24 20.11 30.43
CA ASP A 3 -23.44 18.95 30.85
C ASP A 3 -23.73 17.67 30.05
N LEU A 4 -25.02 17.43 29.75
CA LEU A 4 -25.43 16.27 28.97
C LEU A 4 -25.00 16.39 27.52
N THR A 5 -25.05 17.61 26.97
CA THR A 5 -24.62 17.89 25.60
C THR A 5 -23.11 17.74 25.46
N GLU A 6 -22.35 18.13 26.49
CA GLU A 6 -20.89 17.98 26.54
C GLU A 6 -20.46 16.50 26.58
N ARG A 7 -21.10 15.68 27.42
CA ARG A 7 -20.80 14.22 27.49
C ARG A 7 -21.13 13.48 26.20
N ILE A 8 -22.21 13.85 25.53
CA ILE A 8 -22.56 13.26 24.22
C ILE A 8 -21.54 13.72 23.17
N ALA A 9 -21.15 15.00 23.18
CA ALA A 9 -20.15 15.51 22.24
C ALA A 9 -18.78 14.82 22.40
N GLU A 10 -18.36 14.53 23.63
CA GLU A 10 -17.10 13.84 23.91
C GLU A 10 -17.13 12.38 23.45
N SER A 11 -18.18 11.64 23.79
CA SER A 11 -18.31 10.24 23.39
C SER A 11 -18.41 10.07 21.87
N VAL A 12 -19.07 11.02 21.18
CA VAL A 12 -19.14 11.04 19.72
C VAL A 12 -17.77 11.34 19.09
N ARG A 13 -16.97 12.24 19.68
CA ARG A 13 -15.61 12.53 19.20
C ARG A 13 -14.68 11.32 19.32
N GLU A 14 -14.70 10.61 20.45
CA GLU A 14 -13.91 9.40 20.64
C GLU A 14 -14.29 8.31 19.61
N LYS A 15 -15.58 8.13 19.36
CA LYS A 15 -16.05 7.17 18.35
C LYS A 15 -15.64 7.57 16.94
N ILE A 16 -15.68 8.87 16.62
CA ILE A 16 -15.26 9.40 15.33
C ILE A 16 -13.75 9.17 15.12
N GLU A 17 -12.91 9.38 16.14
CA GLU A 17 -11.47 9.09 16.03
C GLU A 17 -11.13 7.60 15.88
N GLU A 18 -11.93 6.69 16.45
CA GLU A 18 -11.79 5.24 16.20
C GLU A 18 -12.19 4.85 14.77
N ILE A 19 -13.17 5.53 14.19
CA ILE A 19 -13.72 5.19 12.86
C ILE A 19 -12.91 5.84 11.74
N LEU A 20 -12.36 7.04 11.97
CA LEU A 20 -11.55 7.72 10.98
C LEU A 20 -10.21 6.99 10.81
N PRO A 21 -9.89 6.49 9.60
CA PRO A 21 -8.56 5.98 9.35
C PRO A 21 -7.58 7.13 9.57
N LYS A 22 -6.68 6.97 10.54
CA LYS A 22 -5.58 7.92 10.77
C LYS A 22 -4.90 8.17 9.43
N PRO A 23 -4.64 9.42 9.04
CA PRO A 23 -3.97 9.70 7.77
C PRO A 23 -2.63 8.96 7.79
N ASP A 24 -2.52 7.91 6.97
CA ASP A 24 -1.31 7.10 6.88
C ASP A 24 -0.14 8.05 6.59
N PRO A 25 0.88 8.08 7.45
CA PRO A 25 1.94 9.07 7.36
C PRO A 25 2.77 8.80 6.10
N GLN A 26 2.48 9.60 5.07
CA GLN A 26 3.15 9.71 3.78
C GLN A 26 3.07 8.45 2.91
N GLU A 27 2.38 8.58 1.78
CA GLU A 27 2.59 7.74 0.61
C GLU A 27 4.07 7.80 0.21
N LYS A 28 4.87 6.88 0.75
CA LYS A 28 6.30 6.78 0.48
C LYS A 28 6.50 6.10 -0.86
N TYR A 29 7.24 6.78 -1.72
CA TYR A 29 7.73 6.22 -2.97
C TYR A 29 8.99 5.42 -2.70
N LEU A 30 8.92 4.11 -2.92
CA LEU A 30 10.05 3.20 -2.81
C LEU A 30 10.81 3.15 -4.13
N THR A 31 12.13 3.07 -4.03
CA THR A 31 12.98 2.76 -5.19
C THR A 31 12.93 1.27 -5.53
N ARG A 32 13.37 0.91 -6.73
CA ARG A 32 13.46 -0.49 -7.18
C ARG A 32 14.26 -1.38 -6.21
N LYS A 33 15.30 -0.85 -5.55
CA LYS A 33 16.10 -1.63 -4.59
C LYS A 33 15.31 -1.89 -3.31
N GLU A 34 14.73 -0.84 -2.74
CA GLU A 34 13.93 -0.95 -1.52
C GLU A 34 12.72 -1.87 -1.71
N THR A 35 12.02 -1.79 -2.85
CA THR A 35 10.91 -2.70 -3.15
C THR A 35 11.38 -4.16 -3.27
N ALA A 36 12.55 -4.40 -3.85
CA ALA A 36 13.10 -5.75 -3.97
C ALA A 36 13.49 -6.32 -2.59
N GLU A 37 14.07 -5.50 -1.72
CA GLU A 37 14.40 -5.86 -0.34
C GLU A 37 13.15 -6.15 0.49
N LEU A 38 12.11 -5.31 0.36
CA LEU A 38 10.84 -5.47 1.06
C LEU A 38 10.12 -6.77 0.68
N LEU A 39 10.11 -7.10 -0.60
CA LEU A 39 9.52 -8.34 -1.13
C LEU A 39 10.47 -9.56 -1.04
N ARG A 40 11.72 -9.36 -0.65
CA ARG A 40 12.80 -10.36 -0.68
C ARG A 40 12.94 -11.08 -2.03
N ILE A 41 12.90 -10.33 -3.13
CA ILE A 41 13.07 -10.86 -4.49
C ILE A 41 14.29 -10.26 -5.20
N SER A 42 14.73 -10.90 -6.28
CA SER A 42 15.82 -10.36 -7.10
C SER A 42 15.37 -9.13 -7.90
N LEU A 43 16.31 -8.21 -8.18
CA LEU A 43 16.04 -7.02 -9.00
C LEU A 43 15.51 -7.39 -10.39
N VAL A 44 16.00 -8.48 -10.96
CA VAL A 44 15.60 -8.96 -12.29
C VAL A 44 14.13 -9.36 -12.28
N THR A 45 13.72 -10.17 -11.30
CA THR A 45 12.33 -10.58 -11.10
C THR A 45 11.41 -9.37 -10.90
N LEU A 46 11.83 -8.39 -10.09
CA LEU A 46 11.07 -7.14 -9.90
C LEU A 46 10.91 -6.35 -11.21
N GLY A 47 11.94 -6.33 -12.05
CA GLY A 47 11.89 -5.71 -13.38
C GLY A 47 10.89 -6.40 -14.31
N GLU A 48 10.79 -7.73 -14.25
CA GLU A 48 9.77 -8.48 -14.98
C GLU A 48 8.35 -8.23 -14.45
N TRP A 49 8.18 -8.05 -13.14
CA TRP A 49 6.88 -7.78 -12.53
C TRP A 49 6.33 -6.40 -12.90
N GLY A 50 7.21 -5.44 -13.17
CA GLY A 50 6.85 -4.14 -13.71
C GLY A 50 6.54 -4.15 -15.21
N LYS A 51 6.73 -5.28 -15.93
CA LYS A 51 6.27 -5.39 -17.33
C LYS A 51 4.76 -5.55 -17.36
N LYS A 52 4.12 -4.91 -18.35
CA LYS A 52 2.66 -4.93 -18.55
C LYS A 52 2.06 -6.34 -18.59
N GLU A 53 2.83 -7.34 -19.05
CA GLU A 53 2.38 -8.73 -19.19
C GLU A 53 2.10 -9.43 -17.85
N LYS A 54 2.87 -9.07 -16.82
CA LYS A 54 2.75 -9.67 -15.48
C LYS A 54 1.82 -8.86 -14.58
N GLY A 55 1.79 -7.52 -14.74
CA GLY A 55 0.79 -6.64 -14.13
C GLY A 55 0.75 -6.62 -12.59
N TYR A 56 1.72 -7.23 -11.91
CA TYR A 56 1.73 -7.35 -10.44
C TYR A 56 2.07 -6.04 -9.74
N LEU A 57 2.90 -5.20 -10.36
CA LEU A 57 3.30 -3.91 -9.80
C LEU A 57 3.06 -2.82 -10.84
N LYS A 58 2.62 -1.65 -10.37
CA LYS A 58 2.44 -0.46 -11.22
C LYS A 58 3.68 0.44 -11.13
N PRO A 59 4.65 0.33 -12.07
CA PRO A 59 5.81 1.20 -12.05
C PRO A 59 5.39 2.63 -12.40
N ARG A 60 5.64 3.57 -11.48
CA ARG A 60 5.54 5.01 -11.77
C ARG A 60 6.88 5.52 -12.26
N LYS A 61 6.93 5.98 -13.50
CA LYS A 61 8.14 6.56 -14.09
C LYS A 61 8.18 8.05 -13.77
N ILE A 62 9.20 8.45 -13.00
CA ILE A 62 9.48 9.84 -12.65
C ILE A 62 10.81 10.19 -13.32
N GLY A 63 10.73 10.85 -14.47
CA GLY A 63 11.88 11.10 -15.34
C GLY A 63 12.51 9.79 -15.85
N SER A 64 13.78 9.56 -15.54
CA SER A 64 14.50 8.31 -15.87
C SER A 64 14.36 7.21 -14.82
N ARG A 65 13.79 7.52 -13.65
CA ARG A 65 13.75 6.61 -12.50
C ARG A 65 12.36 6.01 -12.33
N VAL A 66 12.30 4.75 -11.94
CA VAL A 66 11.06 4.07 -11.57
C VAL A 66 10.89 4.12 -10.05
N ARG A 67 9.67 4.40 -9.61
CA ARG A 67 9.23 4.40 -8.21
C ARG A 67 7.97 3.56 -8.06
N PHE A 68 7.80 3.01 -6.87
CA PHE A 68 6.63 2.23 -6.51
C PHE A 68 5.96 2.85 -5.28
N LEU A 69 4.63 2.80 -5.24
CA LEU A 69 3.89 3.24 -4.06
C LEU A 69 3.98 2.16 -2.99
N LYS A 70 4.33 2.52 -1.75
CA LYS A 70 4.35 1.56 -0.65
C LYS A 70 2.97 0.92 -0.42
N SER A 71 1.89 1.71 -0.48
CA SER A 71 0.53 1.21 -0.25
C SER A 71 0.14 0.14 -1.25
N GLU A 72 0.44 0.31 -2.54
CA GLU A 72 0.12 -0.70 -3.56
C GLU A 72 0.91 -2.01 -3.35
N ILE A 73 2.14 -1.93 -2.84
CA ILE A 73 2.92 -3.14 -2.52
C ILE A 73 2.33 -3.86 -1.32
N ASP A 74 1.88 -3.12 -0.31
CA ASP A 74 1.20 -3.67 0.87
C ASP A 74 -0.14 -4.31 0.50
N GLU A 75 -0.93 -3.65 -0.35
CA GLU A 75 -2.15 -4.20 -0.93
C GLU A 75 -1.88 -5.47 -1.73
N LEU A 76 -0.84 -5.50 -2.57
CA LEU A 76 -0.44 -6.70 -3.31
C LEU A 76 -0.08 -7.85 -2.36
N MET A 77 0.62 -7.55 -1.25
CA MET A 77 0.95 -8.56 -0.24
C MET A 77 -0.31 -9.11 0.45
N LYS A 78 -1.30 -8.25 0.72
CA LYS A 78 -2.60 -8.65 1.30
C LYS A 78 -3.46 -9.47 0.32
N GLN A 79 -3.46 -9.10 -0.96
CA GLN A 79 -4.21 -9.78 -2.02
C GLN A 79 -3.54 -11.09 -2.47
N GLY A 80 -2.29 -11.30 -2.09
CA GLY A 80 -1.43 -12.35 -2.62
C GLY A 80 -1.79 -13.76 -2.16
N THR A 81 -2.85 -14.34 -2.72
CA THR A 81 -2.87 -15.78 -3.05
C THR A 81 -3.73 -16.06 -4.27
N HIS A 82 -3.23 -16.98 -5.09
CA HIS A 82 -3.95 -17.74 -6.12
C HIS A 82 -3.97 -17.19 -7.56
N LYS A 83 -2.87 -17.45 -8.27
CA LYS A 83 -2.98 -17.85 -9.68
C LYS A 83 -2.15 -19.10 -9.93
N LYS A 84 -2.84 -20.19 -10.26
CA LYS A 84 -2.28 -21.51 -10.55
C LYS A 84 -1.29 -21.38 -11.71
N TYR A 85 -0.02 -21.71 -11.48
CA TYR A 85 0.91 -21.98 -12.55
C TYR A 85 0.53 -23.33 -13.17
N CYS A 86 -0.10 -23.31 -14.34
CA CYS A 86 -0.22 -24.49 -15.20
C CYS A 86 1.12 -24.64 -15.92
N ARG A 87 1.93 -25.61 -15.51
CA ARG A 87 3.11 -26.03 -16.28
C ARG A 87 2.59 -26.88 -17.45
N SER A 88 2.80 -26.42 -18.68
CA SER A 88 2.69 -27.24 -19.90
C SER A 88 3.96 -28.05 -20.11
#